data_AF-R4KJG7-F1
#
_entry.id   AF-R4KJG7-F1
#
_cell.length_a   1.000
_cell.length_b   1.000
_cell.length_c   1.000
_cell.angle_alpha   90.00
_cell.angle_beta   90.00
_cell.angle_gamma   90.00
#
_symmetry.space_group_name_H-M   'P 1'
#
loop_
_entity.id
_entity.type
_entity.pdbx_description
1 polymer ?
#
loop_
_entity_poly.entity_id
_entity_poly.type
_entity_poly.pdbx_seq_one_letter_code
_entity_poly.pdbx_strand_id
1 'polypeptide(L)'
;MSVQDEFTNGQNQDERQIDDRQLAEQPWLAGQWAGRAEAPGVLAERAEILVLLSRLPLKKQVVAMSRCFQRDKLVDYLLGWEEYGALLNLLHSDLARWLPDVGEFSDLKWLLDVLLEVQKQSAGKKARVVMHTPVGNLLRESAAMLEALMEDARGAAGAAWVRCLCGPGGDHRVLEMPRALADRELAEAIFIELARDPRALALLMEDVRLRPADVGLPGQQLMLLLQRGAAAARYCHDTITAGIAGIEAGIEDGAVQIDGK
;
A
#
# COMPACT_ATOMS: atom_id res chain seq x y z
N MET A 1 -30.94 -60.50 23.89
CA MET A 1 -29.80 -60.44 22.96
C MET A 1 -30.09 -59.25 22.04
N SER A 2 -29.56 -58.04 22.29
CA SER A 2 -28.16 -57.59 22.06
C SER A 2 -27.84 -57.73 20.55
N VAL A 3 -27.36 -56.75 19.77
CA VAL A 3 -26.41 -55.63 19.94
C VAL A 3 -26.63 -54.74 18.67
N GLN A 4 -26.84 -53.43 18.80
CA GLN A 4 -25.97 -52.34 18.29
C GLN A 4 -25.21 -52.63 16.98
N ASP A 5 -25.41 -51.75 15.99
CA ASP A 5 -24.46 -51.36 14.93
C ASP A 5 -24.84 -49.89 14.62
N GLU A 6 -24.31 -48.87 15.29
CA GLU A 6 -22.96 -48.31 15.14
C GLU A 6 -22.52 -48.11 13.68
N PHE A 7 -23.09 -47.10 13.02
CA PHE A 7 -22.39 -46.35 11.99
C PHE A 7 -22.61 -44.84 12.21
N THR A 8 -22.08 -44.35 13.32
CA THR A 8 -21.52 -43.00 13.39
C THR A 8 -20.24 -42.99 12.56
N ASN A 9 -20.23 -42.25 11.45
CA ASN A 9 -18.96 -41.88 10.82
C ASN A 9 -18.93 -40.37 10.55
N GLY A 10 -18.54 -39.66 11.61
CA GLY A 10 -17.48 -38.66 11.52
C GLY A 10 -17.74 -37.43 10.66
N GLN A 11 -18.72 -36.61 11.04
CA GLN A 11 -18.58 -35.16 10.86
C GLN A 11 -17.49 -34.65 11.82
N ASN A 12 -16.22 -34.94 11.51
CA ASN A 12 -15.09 -34.18 12.01
C ASN A 12 -14.74 -33.14 10.94
N GLN A 13 -15.62 -32.16 10.76
CA GLN A 13 -15.16 -30.84 10.37
C GLN A 13 -14.52 -30.25 11.63
N ASP A 14 -13.25 -30.57 11.80
CA ASP A 14 -12.34 -29.85 12.68
C ASP A 14 -12.30 -28.41 12.13
N GLU A 15 -13.25 -27.58 12.57
CA GLU A 15 -13.20 -26.13 12.42
C GLU A 15 -11.94 -25.66 13.14
N ARG A 16 -10.79 -25.77 12.48
CA ARG A 16 -9.56 -25.13 12.92
C ARG A 16 -9.77 -23.64 12.73
N GLN A 17 -10.49 -23.01 13.65
CA GLN A 17 -10.48 -21.57 13.84
C GLN A 17 -9.02 -21.15 13.97
N ILE A 18 -8.51 -20.52 12.93
CA ILE A 18 -7.17 -19.95 12.92
C ILE A 18 -7.23 -18.77 13.89
N ASP A 19 -6.54 -18.88 15.02
CA ASP A 19 -6.48 -17.81 16.02
C ASP A 19 -5.61 -16.66 15.51
N ASP A 20 -6.22 -15.49 15.31
CA ASP A 20 -5.58 -14.22 14.93
C ASP A 20 -4.33 -13.93 15.80
N ARG A 21 -4.37 -14.34 17.08
CA ARG A 21 -3.26 -14.16 18.02
C ARG A 21 -2.06 -15.06 17.71
N GLN A 22 -2.31 -16.31 17.34
CA GLN A 22 -1.23 -17.24 16.95
C GLN A 22 -0.55 -16.81 15.65
N LEU A 23 -1.32 -16.32 14.68
CA LEU A 23 -0.79 -15.74 13.44
C LEU A 23 0.11 -14.53 13.72
N ALA A 24 -0.32 -13.63 14.62
CA ALA A 24 0.45 -12.45 14.97
C ALA A 24 1.74 -12.78 15.73
N GLU A 25 1.73 -13.82 16.57
CA GLU A 25 2.89 -14.22 17.38
C GLU A 25 3.92 -15.05 16.59
N GLN A 26 3.53 -15.69 15.48
CA GLN A 26 4.38 -16.62 14.72
C GLN A 26 4.52 -16.22 13.24
N PRO A 27 5.59 -15.47 12.87
CA PRO A 27 5.76 -14.97 11.49
C PRO A 27 5.84 -16.07 10.41
N TRP A 28 6.40 -17.23 10.73
CA TRP A 28 6.49 -18.36 9.80
C TRP A 28 5.12 -18.93 9.45
N LEU A 29 4.17 -18.89 10.40
CA LEU A 29 2.80 -19.35 10.18
C LEU A 29 2.06 -18.39 9.24
N ALA A 30 2.20 -17.08 9.46
CA ALA A 30 1.67 -16.06 8.54
C ALA A 30 2.21 -16.24 7.11
N GLY A 31 3.50 -16.60 6.96
CA GLY A 31 4.10 -16.93 5.67
C GLY A 31 3.48 -18.16 4.99
N GLN A 32 3.20 -19.22 5.74
CA GLN A 32 2.54 -20.41 5.21
C GLN A 32 1.11 -20.12 4.74
N TRP A 33 0.36 -19.33 5.52
CA TRP A 33 -1.00 -18.93 5.15
C TRP A 33 -1.01 -17.99 3.94
N ALA A 34 -0.06 -17.06 3.85
CA ALA A 34 0.10 -16.24 2.65
C ALA A 34 0.36 -17.10 1.41
N GLY A 35 1.28 -18.07 1.50
CA GLY A 35 1.53 -19.01 0.41
C GLY A 35 0.29 -19.80 -0.01
N ARG A 36 -0.58 -20.19 0.94
CA ARG A 36 -1.87 -20.83 0.65
C ARG A 36 -2.87 -19.87 -0.01
N ALA A 37 -2.92 -18.62 0.43
CA ALA A 37 -3.77 -17.61 -0.19
C ALA A 37 -3.33 -17.28 -1.63
N GLU A 38 -2.03 -17.31 -1.90
CA GLU A 38 -1.47 -17.01 -3.22
C GLU A 38 -1.63 -18.17 -4.22
N ALA A 39 -1.48 -19.42 -3.75
CA ALA A 39 -1.55 -20.62 -4.58
C ALA A 39 -2.97 -20.92 -5.13
N PRO A 40 -3.10 -21.72 -6.21
CA PRO A 40 -4.39 -22.22 -6.66
C PRO A 40 -5.11 -23.03 -5.58
N GLY A 41 -6.43 -22.86 -5.48
CA GLY A 41 -7.25 -23.52 -4.46
C GLY A 41 -8.70 -23.01 -4.47
N VAL A 42 -9.46 -23.39 -3.44
CA VAL A 42 -10.86 -22.94 -3.27
C VAL A 42 -10.89 -21.45 -3.02
N LEU A 43 -11.70 -20.72 -3.80
CA LEU A 43 -11.76 -19.26 -3.75
C LEU A 43 -12.19 -18.73 -2.37
N ALA A 44 -13.21 -19.35 -1.77
CA ALA A 44 -13.75 -18.96 -0.46
C ALA A 44 -12.72 -19.08 0.65
N GLU A 45 -12.03 -20.23 0.76
CA GLU A 45 -10.99 -20.46 1.77
C GLU A 45 -9.85 -19.45 1.63
N ARG A 46 -9.43 -19.16 0.39
CA ARG A 46 -8.38 -18.17 0.12
C ARG A 46 -8.81 -16.76 0.50
N ALA A 47 -10.06 -16.38 0.23
CA ALA A 47 -10.61 -15.10 0.64
C ALA A 47 -10.67 -14.96 2.17
N GLU A 48 -11.07 -16.00 2.88
CA GLU A 48 -11.06 -16.02 4.35
C GLU A 48 -9.65 -15.85 4.91
N ILE A 49 -8.67 -16.57 4.35
CA ILE A 49 -7.26 -16.43 4.73
C ILE A 49 -6.79 -14.97 4.51
N LEU A 50 -7.17 -14.35 3.38
CA LEU A 50 -6.81 -12.94 3.12
C LEU A 50 -7.41 -11.99 4.15
N VAL A 51 -8.67 -12.18 4.53
CA VAL A 51 -9.32 -11.38 5.59
C VAL A 51 -8.58 -11.55 6.92
N LEU A 52 -8.16 -12.77 7.27
CA LEU A 52 -7.38 -13.02 8.49
C LEU A 52 -6.01 -12.34 8.41
N LEU A 53 -5.28 -12.51 7.31
CA LEU A 53 -3.96 -11.89 7.13
C LEU A 53 -4.02 -10.36 7.12
N SER A 54 -5.09 -9.75 6.62
CA SER A 54 -5.27 -8.29 6.62
C SER A 54 -5.38 -7.68 8.02
N ARG A 55 -5.66 -8.49 9.05
CA ARG A 55 -5.74 -8.04 10.45
C ARG A 55 -4.37 -7.95 11.12
N LEU A 56 -3.36 -8.58 10.51
CA LEU A 56 -2.00 -8.50 11.04
C LEU A 56 -1.44 -7.08 10.89
N PRO A 57 -0.53 -6.64 11.78
CA PRO A 57 0.20 -5.39 11.57
C PRO A 57 0.88 -5.39 10.20
N LEU A 58 0.94 -4.22 9.53
CA LEU A 58 1.47 -4.10 8.16
C LEU A 58 2.83 -4.79 7.96
N LYS A 59 3.75 -4.65 8.92
CA LYS A 59 5.10 -5.27 8.90
C LYS A 59 5.08 -6.81 8.91
N LYS A 60 3.96 -7.43 9.30
CA LYS A 60 3.75 -8.88 9.37
C LYS A 60 2.83 -9.40 8.26
N GLN A 61 2.20 -8.51 7.49
CA GLN A 61 1.43 -8.89 6.32
C GLN A 61 2.39 -9.26 5.19
N VAL A 62 2.57 -10.56 4.98
CA VAL A 62 3.54 -11.08 4.00
C VAL A 62 2.90 -11.41 2.64
N VAL A 63 1.57 -11.52 2.58
CA VAL A 63 0.83 -11.81 1.34
C VAL A 63 0.91 -10.67 0.32
N ALA A 64 1.06 -11.00 -0.95
CA ALA A 64 0.99 -10.05 -2.06
C ALA A 64 -0.25 -10.37 -2.93
N MET A 65 -1.25 -9.50 -2.90
CA MET A 65 -2.49 -9.68 -3.67
C MET A 65 -2.23 -9.75 -5.18
N SER A 66 -1.26 -8.99 -5.66
CA SER A 66 -0.79 -9.03 -7.04
C SER A 66 -0.38 -10.43 -7.50
N ARG A 67 0.12 -11.28 -6.60
CA ARG A 67 0.62 -12.64 -6.90
C ARG A 67 -0.43 -13.73 -6.74
N CYS A 68 -1.61 -13.41 -6.25
CA CYS A 68 -2.65 -14.40 -6.03
C CYS A 68 -3.15 -15.02 -7.34
N PHE A 69 -3.26 -16.36 -7.38
CA PHE A 69 -3.93 -17.05 -8.48
C PHE A 69 -5.38 -16.56 -8.63
N GLN A 70 -5.80 -16.19 -9.84
CA GLN A 70 -7.12 -15.59 -10.08
C GLN A 70 -7.40 -14.35 -9.20
N ARG A 71 -6.41 -13.47 -9.02
CA ARG A 71 -6.50 -12.25 -8.20
C ARG A 71 -7.75 -11.41 -8.44
N ASP A 72 -8.20 -11.26 -9.69
CA ASP A 72 -9.43 -10.50 -10.02
C ASP A 72 -10.66 -11.11 -9.35
N LYS A 73 -10.81 -12.45 -9.44
CA LYS A 73 -11.92 -13.15 -8.80
C LYS A 73 -11.88 -13.05 -7.29
N LEU A 74 -10.68 -13.01 -6.69
CA LEU A 74 -10.55 -12.82 -5.25
C LEU A 74 -10.97 -11.41 -4.82
N VAL A 75 -10.59 -10.39 -5.59
CA VAL A 75 -11.04 -9.01 -5.36
C VAL A 75 -12.56 -8.93 -5.46
N ASP A 76 -13.14 -9.44 -6.54
CA ASP A 76 -14.60 -9.44 -6.75
C ASP A 76 -15.33 -10.15 -5.60
N TYR A 77 -14.77 -11.26 -5.13
CA TYR A 77 -15.33 -12.05 -4.03
C TYR A 77 -15.29 -11.28 -2.71
N LEU A 78 -14.17 -10.62 -2.39
CA LEU A 78 -14.02 -9.79 -1.18
C LEU A 78 -14.89 -8.53 -1.22
N LEU A 79 -15.04 -7.91 -2.41
CA LEU A 79 -15.97 -6.80 -2.63
C LEU A 79 -17.43 -7.25 -2.41
N GLY A 80 -17.79 -8.44 -2.90
CA GLY A 80 -19.11 -9.04 -2.67
C GLY A 80 -19.40 -9.35 -1.20
N TRP A 81 -18.37 -9.49 -0.37
CA TRP A 81 -18.47 -9.65 1.09
C TRP A 81 -18.45 -8.31 1.86
N GLU A 82 -18.37 -7.18 1.15
CA GLU A 82 -18.20 -5.85 1.73
C GLU A 82 -16.95 -5.75 2.65
N GLU A 83 -15.92 -6.56 2.41
CA GLU A 83 -14.67 -6.58 3.20
C GLU A 83 -13.69 -5.48 2.71
N TYR A 84 -14.18 -4.24 2.60
CA TYR A 84 -13.41 -3.10 2.10
C TYR A 84 -12.16 -2.81 2.93
N GLY A 85 -12.27 -2.91 4.27
CA GLY A 85 -11.15 -2.68 5.17
C GLY A 85 -10.02 -3.70 4.99
N ALA A 86 -10.37 -4.97 4.76
CA ALA A 86 -9.39 -6.01 4.46
C ALA A 86 -8.68 -5.73 3.14
N LEU A 87 -9.44 -5.41 2.09
CA LEU A 87 -8.89 -5.05 0.78
C LEU A 87 -7.92 -3.86 0.87
N LEU A 88 -8.31 -2.78 1.55
CA LEU A 88 -7.45 -1.61 1.70
C LEU A 88 -6.15 -1.91 2.46
N ASN A 89 -6.21 -2.70 3.53
CA ASN A 89 -5.01 -3.11 4.26
C ASN A 89 -4.06 -3.95 3.40
N LEU A 90 -4.61 -4.91 2.64
CA LEU A 90 -3.82 -5.77 1.76
C LEU A 90 -3.22 -4.96 0.59
N LEU A 91 -3.99 -4.04 0.01
CA LEU A 91 -3.51 -3.11 -1.02
C LEU A 91 -2.40 -2.21 -0.49
N HIS A 92 -2.60 -1.59 0.68
CA HIS A 92 -1.57 -0.79 1.34
C HIS A 92 -0.28 -1.61 1.50
N SER A 93 -0.40 -2.83 2.03
CA SER A 93 0.76 -3.71 2.25
C SER A 93 1.50 -4.07 0.97
N ASP A 94 0.77 -4.42 -0.10
CA ASP A 94 1.37 -4.80 -1.38
C ASP A 94 2.00 -3.59 -2.08
N LEU A 95 1.28 -2.45 -2.15
CA LEU A 95 1.79 -1.20 -2.71
C LEU A 95 3.00 -0.67 -1.95
N ALA A 96 3.03 -0.74 -0.61
CA ALA A 96 4.16 -0.29 0.19
C ALA A 96 5.43 -1.11 -0.08
N ARG A 97 5.28 -2.39 -0.42
CA ARG A 97 6.40 -3.32 -0.69
C ARG A 97 6.76 -3.44 -2.17
N TRP A 98 5.94 -2.93 -3.07
CA TRP A 98 6.23 -2.96 -4.51
C TRP A 98 7.49 -2.12 -4.82
N LEU A 99 8.42 -2.72 -5.55
CA LEU A 99 9.67 -2.11 -5.99
C LEU A 99 9.86 -2.35 -7.50
N PRO A 100 10.41 -1.37 -8.23
CA PRO A 100 10.55 -1.47 -9.69
C PRO A 100 11.50 -2.58 -10.16
N ASP A 101 12.46 -2.97 -9.32
CA ASP A 101 13.46 -3.99 -9.68
C ASP A 101 12.95 -5.43 -9.54
N VAL A 102 11.86 -5.63 -8.80
CA VAL A 102 11.37 -6.97 -8.42
C VAL A 102 9.91 -7.18 -8.82
N GLY A 103 9.10 -6.12 -8.85
CA GLY A 103 7.68 -6.17 -9.20
C GLY A 103 7.45 -5.95 -10.69
N GLU A 104 6.44 -6.62 -11.25
CA GLU A 104 6.01 -6.32 -12.61
C GLU A 104 5.25 -4.99 -12.66
N PHE A 105 5.42 -4.24 -13.75
CA PHE A 105 4.69 -3.01 -13.98
C PHE A 105 3.18 -3.24 -14.13
N SER A 106 2.79 -4.34 -14.77
CA SER A 106 1.42 -4.85 -14.87
C SER A 106 0.77 -5.01 -13.49
N ASP A 107 1.53 -5.44 -12.49
CA ASP A 107 1.05 -5.62 -11.12
C ASP A 107 0.78 -4.29 -10.44
N LEU A 108 1.69 -3.31 -10.58
CA LEU A 108 1.46 -1.96 -10.06
C LEU A 108 0.21 -1.35 -10.68
N LYS A 109 0.08 -1.40 -12.01
CA LYS A 109 -1.09 -0.89 -12.71
C LYS A 109 -2.38 -1.54 -12.20
N TRP A 110 -2.36 -2.86 -12.04
CA TRP A 110 -3.49 -3.61 -11.49
C TRP A 110 -3.83 -3.19 -10.05
N LEU A 111 -2.84 -3.05 -9.16
CA LEU A 111 -3.05 -2.61 -7.78
C LEU A 111 -3.68 -1.21 -7.72
N LEU A 112 -3.25 -0.29 -8.57
CA LEU A 112 -3.84 1.05 -8.66
C LEU A 112 -5.28 1.01 -9.18
N ASP A 113 -5.57 0.21 -10.21
CA ASP A 113 -6.93 0.04 -10.74
C ASP A 113 -7.86 -0.56 -9.67
N VAL A 114 -7.40 -1.55 -8.89
CA VAL A 114 -8.17 -2.14 -7.79
C VAL A 114 -8.41 -1.13 -6.67
N LEU A 115 -7.40 -0.32 -6.29
CA LEU A 115 -7.59 0.74 -5.29
C LEU A 115 -8.67 1.75 -5.72
N LEU A 116 -8.64 2.18 -6.99
CA LEU A 116 -9.65 3.10 -7.53
C LEU A 116 -11.05 2.47 -7.57
N GLU A 117 -11.14 1.16 -7.80
CA GLU A 117 -12.41 0.45 -7.76
C GLU A 117 -12.96 0.34 -6.34
N VAL A 118 -12.13 -0.05 -5.37
CA VAL A 118 -12.49 -0.09 -3.95
C VAL A 118 -12.92 1.29 -3.47
N GLN A 119 -12.24 2.36 -3.87
CA GLN A 119 -12.62 3.74 -3.56
C GLN A 119 -14.03 4.08 -4.05
N LYS A 120 -14.40 3.69 -5.26
CA LYS A 120 -15.74 3.93 -5.80
C LYS A 120 -16.81 3.12 -5.06
N GLN A 121 -16.56 1.84 -4.83
CA GLN A 121 -17.56 0.94 -4.23
C GLN A 121 -17.74 1.16 -2.72
N SER A 122 -16.69 1.64 -2.03
CA SER A 122 -16.73 1.87 -0.59
C SER A 122 -17.29 3.25 -0.21
N ALA A 123 -17.67 4.09 -1.18
CA ALA A 123 -18.22 5.41 -0.92
C ALA A 123 -19.47 5.35 -0.02
N GLY A 124 -19.41 6.01 1.14
CA GLY A 124 -20.48 6.03 2.13
C GLY A 124 -20.66 4.72 2.93
N LYS A 125 -19.75 3.75 2.76
CA LYS A 125 -19.74 2.47 3.50
C LYS A 125 -18.92 2.60 4.79
N LYS A 126 -18.82 1.49 5.54
CA LYS A 126 -18.04 1.40 6.78
C LYS A 126 -17.07 0.23 6.69
N ALA A 127 -15.92 0.37 7.33
CA ALA A 127 -14.98 -0.74 7.49
C ALA A 127 -15.34 -1.53 8.75
N ARG A 128 -15.23 -2.86 8.65
CA ARG A 128 -15.26 -3.76 9.79
C ARG A 128 -13.94 -3.65 10.55
N VAL A 129 -14.04 -3.40 11.85
CA VAL A 129 -12.93 -3.21 12.78
C VAL A 129 -13.02 -4.26 13.87
N VAL A 130 -11.95 -5.02 14.03
CA VAL A 130 -11.80 -5.95 15.15
C VAL A 130 -11.03 -5.25 16.26
N MET A 131 -11.69 -4.99 17.38
CA MET A 131 -11.07 -4.44 18.58
C MET A 131 -10.75 -5.56 19.56
N HIS A 132 -9.48 -5.71 19.90
CA HIS A 132 -9.06 -6.64 20.95
C HIS A 132 -9.28 -6.01 22.32
N THR A 133 -10.21 -6.56 23.10
CA THR A 133 -10.46 -6.14 24.48
C THR A 133 -10.10 -7.27 25.46
N PRO A 134 -9.90 -6.99 26.76
CA PRO A 134 -9.66 -8.03 27.76
C PRO A 134 -10.79 -9.07 27.87
N VAL A 135 -11.99 -8.74 27.38
CA VAL A 135 -13.19 -9.60 27.40
C VAL A 135 -13.34 -10.41 26.09
N GLY A 136 -12.48 -10.16 25.10
CA GLY A 136 -12.50 -10.80 23.78
C GLY A 136 -12.46 -9.81 22.62
N ASN A 137 -12.66 -10.34 21.41
CA ASN A 137 -12.69 -9.56 20.18
C ASN A 137 -14.07 -8.95 19.97
N LEU A 138 -14.14 -7.62 19.86
CA LEU A 138 -15.35 -6.89 19.52
C LEU A 138 -15.31 -6.47 18.06
N LEU A 139 -16.33 -6.84 17.29
CA LEU A 139 -16.51 -6.40 15.93
C LEU A 139 -17.31 -5.09 15.91
N ARG A 140 -16.77 -4.04 15.29
CA ARG A 140 -17.47 -2.76 15.09
C ARG A 140 -17.34 -2.29 13.67
N GLU A 141 -18.30 -1.49 13.21
CA GLU A 141 -18.23 -0.82 11.91
C GLU A 141 -17.87 0.65 12.10
N SER A 142 -16.92 1.16 11.32
CA SER A 142 -16.45 2.53 11.41
C SER A 142 -16.21 3.13 10.03
N ALA A 143 -16.86 4.27 9.75
CA ALA A 143 -16.60 5.07 8.55
C ALA A 143 -15.23 5.76 8.66
N ALA A 144 -14.91 6.33 9.83
CA ALA A 144 -13.61 6.98 10.05
C ALA A 144 -12.43 6.03 9.88
N MET A 145 -12.58 4.75 10.25
CA MET A 145 -11.53 3.75 9.99
C MET A 145 -11.38 3.46 8.49
N LEU A 146 -12.50 3.38 7.76
CA LEU A 146 -12.47 3.17 6.32
C LEU A 146 -11.74 4.32 5.62
N GLU A 147 -12.03 5.56 6.01
CA GLU A 147 -11.38 6.77 5.50
C GLU A 147 -9.87 6.75 5.80
N ALA A 148 -9.47 6.43 7.03
CA ALA A 148 -8.06 6.32 7.40
C ALA A 148 -7.32 5.25 6.58
N LEU A 149 -7.92 4.06 6.43
CA LEU A 149 -7.35 2.98 5.61
C LEU A 149 -7.24 3.37 4.13
N MET A 150 -8.20 4.15 3.62
CA MET A 150 -8.17 4.67 2.26
C MET A 150 -7.03 5.66 2.06
N GLU A 151 -6.84 6.59 3.02
CA GLU A 151 -5.74 7.55 2.99
C GLU A 151 -4.37 6.85 3.02
N ASP A 152 -4.19 5.89 3.92
CA ASP A 152 -2.98 5.07 4.01
C ASP A 152 -2.68 4.31 2.70
N ALA A 153 -3.70 3.67 2.12
CA ALA A 153 -3.56 2.94 0.85
C ALA A 153 -3.20 3.88 -0.32
N ARG A 154 -3.77 5.09 -0.37
CA ARG A 154 -3.40 6.12 -1.37
C ARG A 154 -2.00 6.64 -1.17
N GLY A 155 -1.57 6.87 0.07
CA GLY A 155 -0.19 7.27 0.38
C GLY A 155 0.81 6.22 -0.13
N ALA A 156 0.53 4.94 0.15
CA ALA A 156 1.33 3.83 -0.36
C ALA A 156 1.30 3.73 -1.90
N ALA A 157 0.15 3.97 -2.52
CA ALA A 157 0.00 4.02 -3.97
C ALA A 157 0.84 5.14 -4.60
N GLY A 158 0.76 6.36 -4.04
CA GLY A 158 1.57 7.51 -4.46
C GLY A 158 3.06 7.21 -4.37
N ALA A 159 3.49 6.63 -3.26
CA ALA A 159 4.89 6.25 -3.06
C ALA A 159 5.33 5.15 -4.04
N ALA A 160 4.48 4.15 -4.33
CA ALA A 160 4.76 3.11 -5.31
C ALA A 160 4.88 3.68 -6.73
N TRP A 161 4.01 4.63 -7.08
CA TRP A 161 4.05 5.32 -8.36
C TRP A 161 5.35 6.13 -8.51
N VAL A 162 5.77 6.87 -7.48
CA VAL A 162 7.04 7.62 -7.50
C VAL A 162 8.25 6.67 -7.58
N ARG A 163 8.24 5.55 -6.86
CA ARG A 163 9.27 4.51 -7.02
C ARG A 163 9.29 3.94 -8.44
N CYS A 164 8.13 3.79 -9.09
CA CYS A 164 8.06 3.38 -10.49
C CYS A 164 8.71 4.41 -11.40
N LEU A 165 8.41 5.71 -11.23
CA LEU A 165 9.03 6.80 -12.00
C LEU A 165 10.56 6.80 -11.88
N CYS A 166 11.07 6.64 -10.67
CA CYS A 166 12.51 6.61 -10.39
C CYS A 166 13.18 5.28 -10.76
N GLY A 167 12.40 4.26 -11.15
CA GLY A 167 12.87 2.94 -11.52
C GLY A 167 13.33 2.83 -12.98
N PRO A 168 13.87 1.67 -13.38
CA PRO A 168 14.34 1.45 -14.74
C PRO A 168 13.21 1.62 -15.79
N GLY A 169 13.35 2.59 -16.69
CA GLY A 169 12.35 2.90 -17.73
C GLY A 169 11.03 3.46 -17.17
N GLY A 170 11.07 4.02 -15.95
CA GLY A 170 9.91 4.60 -15.26
C GLY A 170 9.35 5.86 -15.93
N ASP A 171 10.24 6.69 -16.44
CA ASP A 171 9.97 7.90 -17.24
C ASP A 171 8.88 7.73 -18.30
N HIS A 172 8.92 6.64 -19.06
CA HIS A 172 7.93 6.38 -20.11
C HIS A 172 6.71 5.60 -19.61
N ARG A 173 6.91 4.71 -18.62
CA ARG A 173 5.87 3.79 -18.15
C ARG A 173 4.81 4.46 -17.29
N VAL A 174 5.16 5.50 -16.52
CA VAL A 174 4.17 6.16 -15.65
C VAL A 174 3.00 6.79 -16.41
N LEU A 175 3.22 7.17 -17.67
CA LEU A 175 2.19 7.70 -18.57
C LEU A 175 1.18 6.63 -19.02
N GLU A 176 1.51 5.35 -18.88
CA GLU A 176 0.60 4.23 -19.17
C GLU A 176 -0.43 3.97 -18.06
N MET A 177 -0.37 4.75 -16.97
CA MET A 177 -1.32 4.74 -15.84
C MET A 177 -2.11 6.06 -15.74
N PRO A 178 -2.76 6.54 -16.82
CA PRO A 178 -3.42 7.86 -16.83
C PRO A 178 -4.56 7.96 -15.81
N ARG A 179 -5.16 6.83 -15.44
CA ARG A 179 -6.21 6.76 -14.42
C ARG A 179 -5.74 7.20 -13.04
N ALA A 180 -4.46 6.98 -12.72
CA ALA A 180 -3.89 7.37 -11.43
C ALA A 180 -3.82 8.89 -11.27
N LEU A 181 -3.55 9.61 -12.36
CA LEU A 181 -3.52 11.07 -12.38
C LEU A 181 -4.91 11.69 -12.64
N ALA A 182 -5.82 10.97 -13.28
CA ALA A 182 -7.19 11.42 -13.50
C ALA A 182 -8.05 11.38 -12.22
N ASP A 183 -7.73 10.50 -11.27
CA ASP A 183 -8.37 10.50 -9.95
C ASP A 183 -7.73 11.59 -9.06
N ARG A 184 -8.54 12.55 -8.61
CA ARG A 184 -8.06 13.72 -7.86
C ARG A 184 -7.30 13.34 -6.58
N GLU A 185 -7.81 12.36 -5.85
CA GLU A 185 -7.30 12.02 -4.50
C GLU A 185 -6.01 11.20 -4.59
N LEU A 186 -5.94 10.29 -5.56
CA LEU A 186 -4.71 9.58 -5.87
C LEU A 186 -3.65 10.50 -6.49
N ALA A 187 -4.05 11.41 -7.39
CA ALA A 187 -3.13 12.40 -7.95
C ALA A 187 -2.53 13.28 -6.86
N GLU A 188 -3.33 13.75 -5.91
CA GLU A 188 -2.84 14.52 -4.76
C GLU A 188 -1.81 13.73 -3.94
N ALA A 189 -2.07 12.45 -3.63
CA ALA A 189 -1.11 11.59 -2.94
C ALA A 189 0.21 11.44 -3.73
N ILE A 190 0.14 11.26 -5.05
CA ILE A 190 1.34 11.22 -5.93
C ILE A 190 2.12 12.53 -5.85
N PHE A 191 1.44 13.68 -5.95
CA PHE A 191 2.11 14.99 -5.91
C PHE A 191 2.73 15.30 -4.54
N ILE A 192 2.11 14.84 -3.45
CA ILE A 192 2.71 14.94 -2.11
C ILE A 192 4.04 14.16 -2.07
N GLU A 193 4.07 12.95 -2.61
CA GLU A 193 5.30 12.15 -2.67
C GLU A 193 6.35 12.75 -3.61
N LEU A 194 5.95 13.26 -4.77
CA LEU A 194 6.86 13.99 -5.67
C LEU A 194 7.45 15.25 -5.02
N ALA A 195 6.67 15.99 -4.24
CA ALA A 195 7.17 17.17 -3.53
C ALA A 195 8.23 16.81 -2.45
N ARG A 196 8.23 15.56 -1.98
CA ARG A 196 9.24 15.01 -1.05
C ARG A 196 10.48 14.47 -1.78
N ASP A 197 10.39 14.19 -3.07
CA ASP A 197 11.50 13.74 -3.92
C ASP A 197 11.72 14.70 -5.11
N PRO A 198 12.57 15.74 -4.93
CA PRO A 198 12.88 16.71 -5.97
C PRO A 198 13.42 16.10 -7.27
N ARG A 199 14.09 14.94 -7.19
CA ARG A 199 14.62 14.25 -8.38
C ARG A 199 13.48 13.61 -9.16
N ALA A 200 12.55 12.94 -8.47
CA ALA A 200 11.36 12.38 -9.11
C ALA A 200 10.53 13.48 -9.79
N LEU A 201 10.37 14.63 -9.13
CA LEU A 201 9.67 15.78 -9.71
C LEU A 201 10.37 16.29 -10.97
N ALA A 202 11.71 16.42 -10.95
CA ALA A 202 12.48 16.83 -12.12
C ALA A 202 12.32 15.86 -13.28
N LEU A 203 12.41 14.54 -13.04
CA LEU A 203 12.20 13.51 -14.06
C LEU A 203 10.81 13.63 -14.70
N LEU A 204 9.76 13.81 -13.89
CA LEU A 204 8.42 14.02 -14.40
C LEU A 204 8.32 15.26 -15.30
N MET A 205 9.03 16.34 -14.95
CA MET A 205 9.02 17.58 -15.72
C MET A 205 9.89 17.52 -16.98
N GLU A 206 10.94 16.71 -16.99
CA GLU A 206 11.83 16.51 -18.15
C GLU A 206 11.14 15.70 -19.25
N ASP A 207 10.46 14.61 -18.89
CA ASP A 207 9.84 13.71 -19.85
C ASP A 207 8.44 14.12 -20.27
N VAL A 208 7.71 14.82 -19.40
CA VAL A 208 6.36 15.22 -19.70
C VAL A 208 6.35 16.69 -20.09
N ARG A 209 6.30 16.95 -21.40
CA ARG A 209 5.70 18.19 -21.93
C ARG A 209 4.20 18.17 -21.59
N LEU A 210 3.87 18.26 -20.31
CA LEU A 210 2.51 18.15 -19.74
C LEU A 210 1.62 19.13 -20.50
N ARG A 211 0.75 18.61 -21.36
CA ARG A 211 -0.38 19.42 -21.80
C ARG A 211 -1.40 19.35 -20.67
N PRO A 212 -2.05 20.46 -20.30
CA PRO A 212 -3.08 20.45 -19.25
C PRO A 212 -4.17 19.39 -19.44
N ALA A 213 -4.41 18.93 -20.67
CA ALA A 213 -5.36 17.87 -21.00
C ALA A 213 -4.94 16.48 -20.48
N ASP A 214 -3.65 16.22 -20.26
CA ASP A 214 -3.12 14.88 -19.96
C ASP A 214 -3.22 14.51 -18.48
N VAL A 215 -3.40 15.50 -17.59
CA VAL A 215 -3.30 15.32 -16.12
C VAL A 215 -4.66 15.30 -15.43
N GLY A 216 -5.77 15.47 -16.15
CA GLY A 216 -7.12 15.55 -15.55
C GLY A 216 -7.32 16.74 -14.58
N LEU A 217 -6.31 17.60 -14.41
CA LEU A 217 -6.31 18.75 -13.53
C LEU A 217 -6.43 20.06 -14.34
N PRO A 218 -7.23 21.04 -13.88
CA PRO A 218 -7.22 22.38 -14.45
C PRO A 218 -5.80 22.99 -14.40
N GLY A 219 -5.37 23.64 -15.48
CA GLY A 219 -4.00 24.15 -15.61
C GLY A 219 -3.54 25.08 -14.46
N GLN A 220 -4.46 25.84 -13.85
CA GLN A 220 -4.14 26.65 -12.66
C GLN A 220 -3.81 25.80 -11.42
N GLN A 221 -4.52 24.70 -11.20
CA GLN A 221 -4.24 23.80 -10.07
C GLN A 221 -2.94 23.05 -10.28
N LEU A 222 -2.67 22.59 -11.51
CA LEU A 222 -1.39 22.00 -11.88
C LEU A 222 -0.24 22.99 -11.65
N MET A 223 -0.38 24.24 -12.07
CA MET A 223 0.63 25.28 -11.85
C MET A 223 0.88 25.53 -10.36
N LEU A 224 -0.18 25.63 -9.54
CA LEU A 224 -0.06 25.82 -8.10
C LEU A 224 0.68 24.65 -7.42
N LEU A 225 0.36 23.42 -7.82
CA LEU A 225 1.03 22.20 -7.36
C LEU A 225 2.51 22.20 -7.72
N LEU A 226 2.83 22.50 -8.99
CA LEU A 226 4.22 22.59 -9.45
C LEU A 226 5.01 23.69 -8.71
N GLN A 227 4.39 24.84 -8.46
CA GLN A 227 5.02 25.92 -7.67
C GLN A 227 5.31 25.49 -6.23
N ARG A 228 4.39 24.77 -5.59
CA ARG A 228 4.60 24.22 -4.24
C ARG A 228 5.72 23.17 -4.24
N GLY A 229 5.75 22.27 -5.22
CA GLY A 229 6.82 21.30 -5.39
C GLY A 229 8.19 21.98 -5.59
N ALA A 230 8.26 22.99 -6.45
CA ALA A 230 9.48 23.77 -6.67
C ALA A 230 9.94 24.54 -5.43
N ALA A 231 9.00 25.03 -4.61
CA ALA A 231 9.34 25.67 -3.33
C ALA A 231 9.87 24.66 -2.31
N ALA A 232 9.26 23.48 -2.20
CA ALA A 232 9.72 22.40 -1.33
C ALA A 232 11.13 21.91 -1.74
N ALA A 233 11.35 21.69 -3.03
CA ALA A 233 12.66 21.31 -3.56
C ALA A 233 13.75 22.35 -3.24
N ARG A 234 13.44 23.63 -3.39
CA ARG A 234 14.35 24.73 -3.04
C ARG A 234 14.69 24.75 -1.56
N TYR A 235 13.69 24.58 -0.69
CA TYR A 235 13.92 24.49 0.75
C TYR A 235 14.83 23.31 1.12
N CYS A 236 14.61 22.13 0.52
CA CYS A 236 15.48 20.97 0.71
C CYS A 236 16.91 21.26 0.25
N HIS A 237 17.08 21.86 -0.93
CA HIS A 237 18.39 22.26 -1.44
C HIS A 237 19.11 23.20 -0.47
N ASP A 238 18.44 24.30 -0.07
CA ASP A 238 19.02 25.30 0.83
C ASP A 238 19.42 24.70 2.18
N THR A 239 18.60 23.77 2.71
CA THR A 239 18.89 23.05 3.95
C THR A 239 20.13 22.16 3.82
N ILE A 240 20.26 21.43 2.70
CA ILE A 240 21.42 20.58 2.42
C ILE A 240 22.68 21.43 2.26
N THR A 241 22.63 22.51 1.47
CA THR A 241 23.77 23.40 1.25
C THR A 241 24.21 24.07 2.55
N ALA A 242 23.27 24.51 3.38
CA ALA A 242 23.57 25.06 4.71
C ALA A 242 24.21 24.01 5.63
N GLY A 243 23.74 22.76 5.58
CA GLY A 243 24.33 21.64 6.31
C GLY A 243 25.77 21.32 5.87
N ILE A 244 26.03 21.30 4.55
CA ILE A 244 27.37 21.09 3.99
C ILE A 244 28.31 22.22 4.41
N ALA A 245 27.89 23.48 4.26
CA ALA A 245 28.68 24.64 4.67
C ALA A 245 28.97 24.64 6.18
N GLY A 246 28.03 24.18 7.00
CA GLY A 246 28.24 24.01 8.45
C GLY A 246 29.24 22.91 8.80
N ILE A 247 29.28 21.82 8.03
CA ILE A 247 30.26 20.73 8.19
C ILE A 247 31.65 21.20 7.76
N GLU A 248 31.75 21.92 6.65
CA GLU A 248 33.02 22.50 6.15
C GLU A 248 33.59 23.51 7.15
N ALA A 249 32.74 24.39 7.72
CA ALA A 249 33.15 25.33 8.77
C ALA A 249 33.57 24.61 10.08
N GLY A 250 32.90 23.51 10.44
CA GLY A 250 33.26 22.71 11.61
C GLY A 250 34.56 21.90 11.45
N ILE A 251 34.93 21.56 10.21
CA ILE A 251 36.21 20.91 9.89
C ILE A 251 37.37 21.93 9.97
N GLU A 252 37.15 23.19 9.59
CA GLU A 252 38.16 24.26 9.75
C GLU A 252 38.43 24.60 11.22
N ASP A 253 37.40 24.64 12.08
CA ASP A 253 37.56 24.87 13.53
C ASP A 253 38.21 23.67 14.25
N GLY A 254 38.03 22.44 13.74
CA GLY A 254 38.64 21.22 14.28
C GLY A 254 40.13 21.04 13.94
N ALA A 255 40.62 21.72 12.91
CA ALA A 255 42.01 21.61 12.45
C ALA A 255 43.01 22.53 13.20
N VAL A 256 42.54 23.40 14.10
CA VAL A 256 43.37 24.42 14.80
C VAL A 256 43.81 23.99 16.21
N GLN A 257 43.48 22.79 16.69
CA GLN A 257 43.90 22.31 18.02
C GLN A 257 44.72 21.01 18.00
N ILE A 258 45.81 20.95 17.24
CA ILE A 258 46.94 20.07 17.58
C ILE A 258 48.24 20.83 17.29
N ASP A 259 48.63 21.72 18.22
CA ASP A 259 50.04 21.86 18.59
C ASP A 259 50.22 22.81 19.79
N GLY A 260 50.93 22.30 20.81
CA GLY A 260 51.70 23.12 21.73
C GLY A 260 51.17 23.30 23.15
N LYS A 261 51.23 22.24 23.97
CA LYS A 261 52.00 22.23 25.24
C LYS A 261 52.00 20.86 25.92
#